data_AF-A0AAD9IZ43-F1
#
_entry.id   AF-A0AAD9IZ43-F1
#
_cell.length_a   1.000
_cell.length_b   1.000
_cell.length_c   1.000
_cell.angle_alpha   90.00
_cell.angle_beta   90.00
_cell.angle_gamma   90.00
#
_symmetry.space_group_name_H-M   'P 1'
#
loop_
_entity.id
_entity.type
_entity.pdbx_description
1 polymer ?
#
loop_
_entity_poly.entity_id
_entity_poly.type
_entity_poly.pdbx_seq_one_letter_code
_entity_poly.pdbx_strand_id
1 'polypeptide(L)'
;MLGLVLQAVHQQRGSGSRTITKMAYNEDEKRYLEKMMAILTRTNPGSRCNRGPTLVLDHLYLGNMADAHDIKLLKRLKITHIVNCAATKDYSSELKDNPYPEDTGIDDYLEFEALDNEGYPILRHYRDTRLFIDRARRLGGRVLIHCEMGVNRSAALCIAYLMEYQDLTLIQAIRDIKISRPVILLNESFRRQLYSFADERRLLYPERSQQ
;
A
#
# COMPACT_ATOMS: atom_id res chain seq x y z
N MET A 1 55.23 -23.49 -32.41
CA MET A 1 54.76 -24.32 -31.28
C MET A 1 53.74 -23.51 -30.51
N LEU A 2 52.47 -23.96 -30.51
CA LEU A 2 51.37 -23.69 -29.55
C LEU A 2 50.91 -22.21 -29.41
N GLY A 3 49.64 -21.80 -29.47
CA GLY A 3 48.29 -22.38 -29.62
C GLY A 3 47.30 -21.20 -29.79
N LEU A 4 46.30 -21.27 -30.68
CA LEU A 4 44.86 -21.47 -30.39
C LEU A 4 44.29 -20.58 -29.26
N VAL A 5 43.15 -19.89 -29.28
CA VAL A 5 41.96 -19.67 -30.14
C VAL A 5 41.21 -18.49 -29.47
N LEU A 6 40.59 -17.58 -30.24
CA LEU A 6 39.31 -16.96 -29.87
C LEU A 6 38.60 -16.39 -31.11
N GLN A 7 37.66 -17.20 -31.59
CA GLN A 7 36.42 -16.85 -32.32
C GLN A 7 35.62 -15.76 -31.56
N ALA A 8 34.63 -15.04 -32.06
CA ALA A 8 33.98 -14.88 -33.36
C ALA A 8 32.95 -13.72 -33.25
N VAL A 9 32.72 -13.05 -34.38
CA VAL A 9 31.43 -12.67 -34.98
C VAL A 9 30.37 -11.90 -34.13
N HIS A 10 30.25 -10.61 -34.49
CA HIS A 10 29.03 -9.86 -34.81
C HIS A 10 27.65 -10.47 -34.45
N GLN A 11 26.87 -9.79 -33.61
CA GLN A 11 25.45 -9.54 -33.91
C GLN A 11 24.87 -8.36 -33.12
N GLN A 12 24.07 -7.57 -33.84
CA GLN A 12 23.39 -6.36 -33.42
C GLN A 12 22.49 -6.54 -32.19
N ARG A 13 22.39 -5.50 -31.36
CA ARG A 13 21.21 -5.30 -30.52
C ARG A 13 20.74 -3.86 -30.65
N GLY A 14 19.60 -3.72 -31.32
CA GLY A 14 18.91 -2.46 -31.53
C GLY A 14 18.51 -1.80 -30.22
N SER A 15 18.56 -0.48 -30.25
CA SER A 15 17.94 0.45 -29.33
C SER A 15 16.42 0.34 -29.38
N GLY A 16 15.88 -0.73 -28.80
CA GLY A 16 14.46 -0.84 -28.50
C GLY A 16 14.15 -0.10 -27.22
N SER A 17 14.01 1.24 -27.29
CA SER A 17 13.24 1.96 -26.28
C SER A 17 11.82 1.40 -26.35
N ARG A 18 11.50 0.45 -25.46
CA ARG A 18 10.13 -0.01 -25.29
C ARG A 18 9.36 1.15 -24.72
N THR A 19 8.77 1.95 -25.61
CA THR A 19 7.60 2.75 -25.29
C THR A 19 6.64 1.81 -24.56
N ILE A 20 6.48 2.00 -23.25
CA ILE A 20 5.43 1.32 -22.50
C ILE A 20 4.14 1.90 -23.07
N THR A 21 3.59 1.22 -24.07
CA THR A 21 2.23 1.49 -24.55
C THR A 21 1.34 1.33 -23.32
N LYS A 22 0.69 2.40 -22.86
CA LYS A 22 -0.40 2.30 -21.89
C LYS A 22 -1.33 1.20 -22.43
N MET A 23 -1.36 0.03 -21.79
CA MET A 23 -2.30 -1.02 -22.18
C MET A 23 -3.68 -0.40 -22.04
N ALA A 24 -4.42 -0.33 -23.15
CA ALA A 24 -5.77 0.20 -23.18
C ALA A 24 -6.63 -0.56 -22.16
N TYR A 25 -7.43 0.16 -21.39
CA TYR A 25 -8.39 -0.45 -20.47
C TYR A 25 -9.30 -1.41 -21.23
N ASN A 26 -9.55 -2.60 -20.68
CA ASN A 26 -10.72 -3.36 -21.14
C ASN A 26 -11.99 -2.67 -20.59
N GLU A 27 -13.12 -2.83 -21.28
CA GLU A 27 -14.36 -2.12 -20.93
C GLU A 27 -14.88 -2.47 -19.52
N ASP A 28 -14.57 -3.66 -19.01
CA ASP A 28 -14.94 -4.08 -17.66
C ASP A 28 -14.09 -3.38 -16.59
N GLU A 29 -12.77 -3.30 -16.79
CA GLU A 29 -11.84 -2.53 -15.95
C GLU A 29 -12.26 -1.07 -15.92
N LYS A 30 -12.54 -0.47 -17.08
CA LYS A 30 -12.98 0.92 -17.19
C LYS A 30 -14.26 1.16 -16.38
N ARG A 31 -15.30 0.34 -16.60
CA ARG A 31 -16.59 0.43 -15.88
C ARG A 31 -16.41 0.26 -14.38
N TYR A 32 -15.52 -0.64 -13.95
CA TYR A 32 -15.23 -0.84 -12.52
C TYR A 32 -14.52 0.36 -11.90
N LEU A 33 -13.51 0.91 -12.59
CA LEU A 33 -12.77 2.08 -12.13
C LEU A 33 -13.67 3.33 -12.09
N GLU A 34 -14.60 3.50 -13.03
CA GLU A 34 -15.61 4.55 -12.98
C GLU A 34 -16.51 4.43 -11.75
N LYS A 35 -16.99 3.20 -11.44
CA LYS A 35 -17.76 2.92 -10.22
C LYS A 35 -16.94 3.21 -8.96
N MET A 36 -15.67 2.83 -8.94
CA MET A 36 -14.75 3.13 -7.85
C MET A 36 -14.58 4.65 -7.67
N MET A 37 -14.38 5.38 -8.75
CA MET A 37 -14.24 6.84 -8.72
C MET A 37 -15.49 7.53 -8.22
N ALA A 38 -16.68 7.09 -8.63
CA ALA A 38 -17.95 7.61 -8.13
C ALA A 38 -18.10 7.44 -6.61
N ILE A 39 -17.43 6.45 -6.00
CA ILE A 39 -17.37 6.30 -4.54
C ILE A 39 -16.32 7.24 -3.96
N LEU A 40 -15.10 7.27 -4.53
CA LEU A 40 -14.00 8.07 -4.01
C LEU A 40 -14.27 9.58 -4.05
N THR A 41 -15.05 10.08 -5.00
CA THR A 41 -15.40 11.51 -5.13
C THR A 41 -16.60 11.95 -4.31
N ARG A 42 -17.39 11.01 -3.75
CA ARG A 42 -18.50 11.37 -2.86
C ARG A 42 -18.00 12.11 -1.63
N THR A 43 -18.48 13.33 -1.43
CA THR A 43 -18.29 14.12 -0.23
C THR A 43 -19.32 13.69 0.81
N ASN A 44 -18.88 13.50 2.05
CA ASN A 44 -19.79 13.27 3.16
C ASN A 44 -19.91 14.59 3.93
N PRO A 45 -21.07 15.26 3.94
CA PRO A 45 -21.21 16.60 4.53
C PRO A 45 -20.95 16.67 6.05
N GLY A 46 -20.73 15.53 6.73
CA GLY A 46 -20.26 15.44 8.12
C GLY A 46 -18.80 15.01 8.29
N SER A 47 -18.05 14.79 7.20
CA SER A 47 -16.65 14.34 7.27
C SER A 47 -15.76 15.41 7.88
N ARG A 48 -15.32 15.17 9.11
CA ARG A 48 -14.25 15.96 9.74
C ARG A 48 -12.94 15.66 9.00
N CYS A 49 -12.07 16.66 8.88
CA CYS A 49 -10.66 16.46 8.53
C CYS A 49 -10.05 15.40 9.44
N ASN A 50 -9.16 14.54 8.91
CA ASN A 50 -8.53 13.45 9.67
C ASN A 50 -7.85 14.00 10.93
N ARG A 51 -8.43 13.76 12.11
CA ARG A 51 -7.88 14.19 13.42
C ARG A 51 -6.97 13.13 14.05
N GLY A 52 -6.23 12.40 13.21
CA GLY A 52 -5.43 11.25 13.62
C GLY A 52 -5.55 10.07 12.64
N PRO A 53 -4.92 8.93 12.97
CA PRO A 53 -5.00 7.73 12.18
C PRO A 53 -6.39 7.10 12.29
N THR A 54 -6.79 6.41 11.23
CA THR A 54 -8.07 5.70 11.13
C THR A 54 -7.89 4.28 11.66
N LEU A 55 -8.70 3.86 12.64
CA LEU A 55 -8.79 2.45 13.01
C LEU A 55 -9.50 1.68 11.89
N VAL A 56 -8.79 0.75 11.26
CA VAL A 56 -9.29 -0.07 10.15
C VAL A 56 -9.70 -1.46 10.63
N LEU A 57 -8.86 -2.06 11.49
CA LEU A 57 -9.12 -3.31 12.20
C LEU A 57 -8.62 -3.12 13.64
N ASP A 58 -9.02 -3.98 14.58
CA ASP A 58 -8.60 -3.88 15.99
C ASP A 58 -7.08 -3.70 16.18
N HIS A 59 -6.29 -4.33 15.30
CA HIS A 59 -4.83 -4.30 15.27
C HIS A 59 -4.22 -3.42 14.16
N LEU A 60 -5.00 -2.71 13.35
CA LEU A 60 -4.49 -1.96 12.18
C LEU A 60 -5.05 -0.55 12.10
N TYR A 61 -4.13 0.42 12.03
CA TYR A 61 -4.40 1.83 11.83
C TYR A 61 -3.81 2.33 10.51
N LEU A 62 -4.57 3.15 9.77
CA LEU A 62 -4.12 3.88 8.60
C LEU A 62 -3.89 5.35 8.94
N GLY A 63 -2.64 5.83 8.81
CA GLY A 63 -2.28 7.21 9.14
C GLY A 63 -1.39 7.90 8.11
N ASN A 64 -0.91 9.07 8.51
CA ASN A 64 0.02 9.93 7.78
C ASN A 64 1.33 10.12 8.56
N MET A 65 2.25 10.92 8.04
CA MET A 65 3.55 11.16 8.67
C MET A 65 3.41 11.88 10.03
N ALA A 66 2.46 12.80 10.17
CA ALA A 66 2.23 13.49 11.44
C ALA A 66 1.76 12.52 12.55
N ASP A 67 0.90 11.55 12.19
CA ASP A 67 0.44 10.51 13.11
C ASP A 67 1.62 9.64 13.62
N ALA A 68 2.58 9.33 12.75
CA ALA A 68 3.77 8.55 13.09
C ALA A 68 4.75 9.31 13.99
N HIS A 69 4.83 10.63 13.88
CA HIS A 69 5.70 11.45 14.73
C HIS A 69 5.09 11.84 16.09
N ASP A 70 3.78 11.64 16.29
CA ASP A 70 3.13 11.92 17.57
C ASP A 70 3.27 10.74 18.54
N ILE A 71 4.40 10.68 19.26
CA ILE A 71 4.69 9.63 20.24
C ILE A 71 3.60 9.52 21.33
N LYS A 72 2.95 10.62 21.72
CA LYS A 72 1.88 10.59 22.73
C LYS A 72 0.64 9.90 22.18
N LEU A 73 0.30 10.16 20.92
CA LEU A 73 -0.76 9.48 20.20
C LEU A 73 -0.45 7.99 20.04
N LEU A 74 0.76 7.63 19.59
CA LEU A 74 1.17 6.23 19.44
C LEU A 74 1.04 5.46 20.75
N LYS A 75 1.54 6.01 21.86
CA LYS A 75 1.40 5.42 23.21
C LYS A 75 -0.07 5.28 23.62
N ARG A 76 -0.89 6.32 23.42
CA ARG A 76 -2.33 6.29 23.74
C ARG A 76 -3.08 5.22 22.93
N LEU A 77 -2.71 5.05 21.67
CA LEU A 77 -3.28 4.03 20.79
C LEU A 77 -2.62 2.66 20.97
N LYS A 78 -1.60 2.53 21.83
CA LYS A 78 -0.84 1.28 22.04
C LYS A 78 -0.32 0.70 20.72
N ILE A 79 0.14 1.58 19.83
CA ILE A 79 0.86 1.15 18.62
C ILE A 79 2.17 0.54 19.08
N THR A 80 2.50 -0.63 18.55
CA THR A 80 3.75 -1.33 18.81
C THR A 80 4.56 -1.60 17.54
N HIS A 81 3.93 -1.49 16.37
CA HIS A 81 4.56 -1.78 15.09
C HIS A 81 4.24 -0.68 14.09
N ILE A 82 5.20 -0.33 13.24
CA ILE A 82 5.02 0.73 12.24
C ILE A 82 5.43 0.24 10.86
N VAL A 83 4.60 0.54 9.86
CA VAL A 83 4.93 0.37 8.44
C VAL A 83 5.02 1.75 7.80
N ASN A 84 6.24 2.19 7.45
CA ASN A 84 6.49 3.43 6.73
C ASN A 84 6.59 3.18 5.23
N CYS A 85 5.53 3.53 4.49
CA CYS A 85 5.45 3.41 3.04
C CYS A 85 6.02 4.63 2.29
N ALA A 86 6.83 5.47 2.94
CA ALA A 86 7.35 6.72 2.38
C ALA A 86 8.79 7.02 2.83
N ALA A 87 9.58 5.98 3.15
CA ALA A 87 10.97 6.17 3.56
C ALA A 87 11.80 6.85 2.46
N THR A 88 12.71 7.72 2.88
CA THR A 88 13.71 8.36 2.01
C THR A 88 15.08 7.79 2.36
N LYS A 89 15.93 7.62 1.34
CA LYS A 89 17.30 7.10 1.50
C LYS A 89 18.26 8.04 2.23
N ASP A 90 17.81 9.23 2.60
CA ASP A 90 18.66 10.25 3.23
C ASP A 90 18.99 9.92 4.70
N TYR A 91 18.37 8.90 5.29
CA TYR A 91 18.82 8.34 6.55
C TYR A 91 19.92 7.30 6.29
N SER A 92 21.15 7.78 6.31
CA SER A 92 22.34 6.98 6.59
C SER A 92 22.22 6.34 7.98
N SER A 93 21.43 5.27 8.10
CA SER A 93 21.31 4.50 9.33
C SER A 93 22.06 3.19 9.15
N GLU A 94 23.38 3.27 9.14
CA GLU A 94 24.24 2.11 9.36
C GLU A 94 24.07 1.49 10.77
N LEU A 95 23.10 1.94 11.59
CA LEU A 95 23.11 1.67 13.03
C LEU A 95 21.77 1.35 13.72
N LYS A 96 20.57 1.52 13.12
CA LYS A 96 19.31 1.07 13.77
C LYS A 96 18.21 0.67 12.77
N ASP A 97 17.75 -0.57 12.87
CA ASP A 97 16.59 -1.11 12.13
C ASP A 97 15.27 -0.40 12.52
N ASN A 98 15.20 0.16 13.73
CA ASN A 98 14.02 0.88 14.25
C ASN A 98 14.42 2.30 14.71
N PRO A 99 13.87 3.37 14.11
CA PRO A 99 14.22 4.75 14.44
C PRO A 99 13.58 5.26 15.74
N TYR A 100 12.63 4.51 16.33
CA TYR A 100 11.95 4.92 17.56
C TYR A 100 12.79 4.57 18.79
N PRO A 101 12.92 5.48 19.78
CA PRO A 101 13.54 5.15 21.06
C PRO A 101 12.84 3.97 21.76
N GLU A 102 13.60 3.17 22.52
CA GLU A 102 13.08 1.96 23.19
C GLU A 102 11.91 2.27 24.16
N ASP A 103 11.91 3.44 24.79
CA ASP A 103 10.87 3.86 25.73
C ASP A 103 9.55 4.29 25.05
N THR A 104 9.50 4.28 23.72
CA THR A 104 8.27 4.55 22.96
C THR A 104 7.28 3.39 22.98
N GLY A 105 7.77 2.15 23.16
CA GLY A 105 6.97 0.93 23.03
C GLY A 105 6.72 0.49 21.58
N ILE A 106 7.49 1.01 20.63
CA ILE A 106 7.51 0.53 19.24
C ILE A 106 8.54 -0.60 19.13
N ASP A 107 8.05 -1.83 19.07
CA ASP A 107 8.85 -3.05 19.08
C ASP A 107 9.51 -3.33 17.73
N ASP A 108 8.85 -2.99 16.62
CA ASP A 108 9.29 -3.35 15.27
C ASP A 108 8.86 -2.28 14.25
N TYR A 109 9.66 -2.16 13.19
CA TYR A 109 9.52 -1.11 12.19
C TYR A 109 9.88 -1.66 10.80
N LEU A 110 8.92 -1.60 9.89
CA LEU A 110 9.12 -1.92 8.48
C LEU A 110 9.09 -0.65 7.66
N GLU A 111 10.08 -0.47 6.80
CA GLU A 111 10.08 0.63 5.85
C GLU A 111 10.51 0.20 4.45
N PHE A 112 10.04 0.97 3.47
CA PHE A 112 10.49 0.84 2.10
C PHE A 112 10.30 2.17 1.36
N GLU A 113 11.23 2.45 0.45
CA GLU A 113 11.16 3.61 -0.43
C GLU A 113 10.06 3.40 -1.46
N ALA A 114 8.97 4.16 -1.38
CA ALA A 114 7.90 4.16 -2.38
C ALA A 114 7.52 5.57 -2.84
N LEU A 115 7.51 5.75 -4.16
CA LEU A 115 7.11 7.00 -4.81
C LEU A 115 5.59 7.04 -4.99
N ASP A 116 5.00 8.22 -4.80
CA ASP A 116 3.57 8.46 -5.03
C ASP A 116 3.36 9.11 -6.41
N ASN A 117 3.73 8.38 -7.46
CA ASN A 117 3.58 8.84 -8.83
C ASN A 117 2.91 7.78 -9.70
N GLU A 118 2.56 8.18 -10.91
CA GLU A 118 2.11 7.24 -11.92
C GLU A 118 3.26 6.28 -12.29
N GLY A 119 3.00 4.98 -12.23
CA GLY A 119 3.95 3.94 -12.65
C GLY A 119 4.72 3.27 -11.52
N TYR A 120 4.68 3.77 -10.29
CA TYR A 120 5.30 3.06 -9.16
C TYR A 120 4.49 1.79 -8.79
N PRO A 121 5.09 0.60 -8.76
CA PRO A 121 4.39 -0.65 -8.45
C PRO A 121 4.19 -0.84 -6.94
N ILE A 122 3.31 -0.04 -6.29
CA ILE A 122 3.11 -0.05 -4.84
C ILE A 122 2.81 -1.44 -4.27
N LEU A 123 2.03 -2.27 -4.99
CA LEU A 123 1.64 -3.59 -4.51
C LEU A 123 2.77 -4.63 -4.53
N ARG A 124 3.96 -4.31 -5.07
CA ARG A 124 5.15 -5.18 -4.91
C ARG A 124 5.52 -5.40 -3.44
N HIS A 125 5.20 -4.43 -2.58
CA HIS A 125 5.50 -4.43 -1.15
C HIS A 125 4.42 -5.13 -0.32
N TYR A 126 3.35 -5.59 -0.96
CA TYR A 126 2.19 -6.10 -0.25
C TYR A 126 2.50 -7.36 0.56
N ARG A 127 3.28 -8.29 0.00
CA ARG A 127 3.63 -9.54 0.69
C ARG A 127 4.31 -9.26 2.03
N ASP A 128 5.33 -8.41 2.04
CA ASP A 128 6.11 -8.12 3.24
C ASP A 128 5.29 -7.31 4.25
N THR A 129 4.51 -6.34 3.75
CA THR A 129 3.55 -5.58 4.57
C THR A 129 2.54 -6.49 5.26
N ARG A 130 1.93 -7.44 4.52
CA ARG A 130 0.98 -8.40 5.08
C ARG A 130 1.63 -9.29 6.14
N LEU A 131 2.81 -9.84 5.86
CA LEU A 131 3.53 -10.69 6.81
C LEU A 131 3.91 -9.95 8.09
N PHE A 132 4.29 -8.67 7.97
CA PHE A 132 4.56 -7.80 9.10
C PHE A 132 3.31 -7.56 9.95
N ILE A 133 2.19 -7.16 9.33
CA ILE A 133 0.93 -6.94 10.03
C ILE A 133 0.43 -8.22 10.70
N ASP A 134 0.51 -9.36 10.01
CA ASP A 134 0.08 -10.66 10.54
C ASP A 134 0.92 -11.10 11.73
N ARG A 135 2.23 -10.85 11.72
CA ARG A 135 3.13 -11.13 12.85
C ARG A 135 2.76 -10.26 14.05
N ALA A 136 2.66 -8.95 13.85
CA ALA A 136 2.27 -8.01 14.90
C ALA A 136 0.95 -8.42 15.55
N ARG A 137 -0.07 -8.73 14.74
CA ARG A 137 -1.39 -9.21 15.21
C ARG A 137 -1.27 -10.46 16.08
N ARG A 138 -0.51 -11.48 15.63
CA ARG A 138 -0.33 -12.73 16.40
C ARG A 138 0.34 -12.52 17.75
N LEU A 139 1.18 -11.48 17.86
CA LEU A 139 1.83 -11.08 19.12
C LEU A 139 0.95 -10.16 19.98
N GLY A 140 -0.30 -9.89 19.58
CA GLY A 140 -1.20 -8.97 20.28
C GLY A 140 -0.84 -7.49 20.07
N GLY A 141 0.04 -7.19 19.12
CA GLY A 141 0.47 -5.84 18.77
C GLY A 141 -0.54 -5.09 17.91
N ARG A 142 -0.30 -3.78 17.76
CA ARG A 142 -1.11 -2.90 16.91
C ARG A 142 -0.21 -2.14 15.96
N VAL A 143 -0.62 -2.10 14.69
CA VAL A 143 0.19 -1.57 13.60
C VAL A 143 -0.34 -0.21 13.16
N LEU A 144 0.55 0.76 12.99
CA LEU A 144 0.30 1.94 12.18
C LEU A 144 0.95 1.77 10.81
N ILE A 145 0.14 1.69 9.75
CA ILE A 145 0.63 1.82 8.37
C ILE A 145 0.43 3.26 7.91
N HIS A 146 1.51 3.92 7.49
CA HIS A 146 1.47 5.31 7.06
C HIS A 146 2.33 5.59 5.83
N CYS A 147 2.07 6.73 5.21
CA CYS A 147 2.95 7.35 4.24
C CYS A 147 3.00 8.85 4.55
N GLU A 148 3.30 9.71 3.58
CA GLU A 148 3.30 11.16 3.78
C GLU A 148 1.94 11.69 4.24
N MET A 149 0.92 11.56 3.39
CA MET A 149 -0.43 12.10 3.63
C MET A 149 -1.43 11.04 4.09
N GLY A 150 -1.04 9.77 4.07
CA GLY A 150 -1.95 8.64 4.31
C GLY A 150 -3.06 8.53 3.27
N VAL A 151 -2.83 8.99 2.03
CA VAL A 151 -3.86 9.04 0.98
C VAL A 151 -3.68 7.94 -0.06
N ASN A 152 -2.46 7.72 -0.56
CA ASN A 152 -2.21 6.81 -1.68
C ASN A 152 -1.44 5.55 -1.27
N ARG A 153 -0.13 5.68 -0.98
CA ARG A 153 0.78 4.54 -0.73
C ARG A 153 0.31 3.60 0.39
N SER A 154 0.15 4.13 1.61
CA SER A 154 -0.32 3.34 2.75
C SER A 154 -1.77 2.90 2.62
N ALA A 155 -2.64 3.75 2.05
CA ALA A 155 -4.03 3.40 1.83
C ALA A 155 -4.18 2.21 0.86
N ALA A 156 -3.39 2.16 -0.22
CA ALA A 156 -3.42 1.06 -1.16
C ALA A 156 -3.05 -0.28 -0.49
N LEU A 157 -1.96 -0.32 0.26
CA LEU A 157 -1.53 -1.53 0.98
C LEU A 157 -2.52 -1.91 2.09
N CYS A 158 -3.09 -0.93 2.79
CA CYS A 158 -4.10 -1.16 3.81
C CYS A 158 -5.40 -1.74 3.22
N ILE A 159 -5.86 -1.24 2.07
CA ILE A 159 -7.02 -1.79 1.36
C ILE A 159 -6.75 -3.21 0.87
N ALA A 160 -5.57 -3.47 0.30
CA ALA A 160 -5.17 -4.82 -0.10
C ALA A 160 -5.20 -5.80 1.09
N TYR A 161 -4.70 -5.38 2.25
CA TYR A 161 -4.73 -6.17 3.47
C TYR A 161 -6.16 -6.42 3.96
N LEU A 162 -6.99 -5.37 3.98
CA LEU A 162 -8.38 -5.46 4.42
C LEU A 162 -9.21 -6.41 3.57
N MET A 163 -9.03 -6.36 2.24
CA MET A 163 -9.67 -7.28 1.30
C MET A 163 -9.34 -8.74 1.62
N GLU A 164 -8.05 -9.10 1.71
CA GLU A 164 -7.66 -10.49 1.99
C GLU A 164 -8.01 -10.92 3.42
N TYR A 165 -7.92 -10.02 4.40
CA TYR A 165 -8.12 -10.36 5.81
C TYR A 165 -9.59 -10.64 6.15
N GLN A 166 -10.53 -9.93 5.52
CA GLN A 166 -11.97 -10.05 5.80
C GLN A 166 -12.78 -10.62 4.63
N ASP A 167 -12.12 -11.07 3.56
CA ASP A 167 -12.76 -11.52 2.32
C ASP A 167 -13.72 -10.46 1.74
N LEU A 168 -13.26 -9.21 1.75
CA LEU A 168 -14.03 -8.08 1.25
C LEU A 168 -13.72 -7.81 -0.22
N THR A 169 -14.75 -7.46 -0.98
CA THR A 169 -14.52 -6.92 -2.31
C THR A 169 -13.78 -5.59 -2.25
N LEU A 170 -13.07 -5.23 -3.32
CA LEU A 170 -12.37 -3.95 -3.42
C LEU A 170 -13.27 -2.74 -3.12
N ILE A 171 -14.52 -2.77 -3.59
CA ILE A 171 -15.49 -1.71 -3.31
C ILE A 171 -15.92 -1.69 -1.84
N GLN A 172 -16.07 -2.84 -1.18
CA GLN A 172 -16.39 -2.88 0.26
C GLN A 172 -15.23 -2.32 1.08
N ALA A 173 -14.01 -2.81 0.86
CA ALA A 173 -12.82 -2.33 1.58
C ALA A 173 -12.59 -0.82 1.41
N ILE A 174 -12.79 -0.27 0.20
CA ILE A 174 -12.72 1.18 -0.05
C ILE A 174 -13.78 1.94 0.76
N ARG A 175 -15.03 1.43 0.81
CA ARG A 175 -16.11 2.10 1.54
C ARG A 175 -15.84 2.13 3.03
N ASP A 176 -15.40 1.02 3.61
CA ASP A 176 -15.16 0.89 5.05
C ASP A 176 -14.11 1.90 5.52
N ILE A 177 -13.00 2.03 4.78
CA ILE A 177 -11.97 3.03 5.10
C ILE A 177 -12.48 4.45 4.81
N LYS A 178 -13.19 4.68 3.70
CA LYS A 178 -13.62 6.03 3.29
C LYS A 178 -14.58 6.67 4.29
N ILE A 179 -15.39 5.89 5.02
CA ILE A 179 -16.31 6.40 6.05
C ILE A 179 -15.55 7.24 7.08
N SER A 180 -14.42 6.72 7.55
CA SER A 180 -13.60 7.37 8.57
C SER A 180 -12.42 8.18 8.01
N ARG A 181 -12.02 7.91 6.76
CA ARG A 181 -10.93 8.59 6.05
C ARG A 181 -11.41 9.09 4.67
N PRO A 182 -11.97 10.31 4.59
CA PRO A 182 -12.75 10.73 3.42
C PRO A 182 -11.94 10.85 2.11
N VAL A 183 -10.63 11.07 2.24
CA VAL A 183 -9.70 11.27 1.12
C VAL A 183 -8.67 10.13 1.10
N ILE A 184 -8.80 9.24 0.12
CA ILE A 184 -7.91 8.11 -0.15
C ILE A 184 -7.85 7.86 -1.67
N LEU A 185 -6.80 7.17 -2.14
CA LEU A 185 -6.63 6.67 -3.51
C LEU A 185 -6.84 7.72 -4.60
N LEU A 186 -6.15 8.86 -4.53
CA LEU A 186 -6.13 9.87 -5.60
C LEU A 186 -5.23 9.48 -6.78
N ASN A 187 -4.21 8.65 -6.54
CA ASN A 187 -3.33 8.10 -7.57
C ASN A 187 -4.04 7.03 -8.41
N GLU A 188 -4.21 7.27 -9.71
CA GLU A 188 -4.89 6.35 -10.63
C GLU A 188 -4.16 5.02 -10.80
N SER A 189 -2.83 5.06 -10.88
CA SER A 189 -2.03 3.85 -11.04
C SER A 189 -2.26 2.88 -9.87
N PHE A 190 -2.42 3.38 -8.65
CA PHE A 190 -2.66 2.54 -7.47
C PHE A 190 -4.07 1.96 -7.46
N ARG A 191 -5.08 2.71 -7.93
CA ARG A 191 -6.45 2.18 -8.13
C ARG A 191 -6.46 1.00 -9.10
N ARG A 192 -5.70 1.11 -10.20
CA ARG A 192 -5.56 0.02 -11.17
C ARG A 192 -4.83 -1.19 -10.62
N GLN A 193 -3.74 -0.97 -9.89
CA GLN A 193 -3.03 -2.07 -9.23
C GLN A 193 -3.94 -2.81 -8.25
N LEU A 194 -4.76 -2.09 -7.48
CA LEU A 194 -5.77 -2.69 -6.61
C LEU A 194 -6.84 -3.46 -7.37
N TYR A 195 -7.29 -2.95 -8.52
CA TYR A 195 -8.20 -3.68 -9.41
C TYR A 195 -7.58 -5.01 -9.85
N SER A 196 -6.36 -5.00 -10.40
CA SER A 196 -5.67 -6.23 -10.85
C SER A 196 -5.45 -7.20 -9.69
N PHE A 197 -5.03 -6.70 -8.53
CA PHE A 197 -4.85 -7.51 -7.33
C PHE A 197 -6.14 -8.20 -6.88
N ALA A 198 -7.26 -7.46 -6.89
CA ALA A 198 -8.56 -7.99 -6.55
C ALA A 198 -9.07 -8.98 -7.60
N ASP A 199 -8.86 -8.72 -8.88
CA ASP A 199 -9.24 -9.62 -9.99
C ASP A 199 -8.55 -10.98 -9.87
N GLU A 200 -7.22 -10.97 -9.71
CA GLU A 200 -6.40 -12.17 -9.50
C GLU A 200 -6.87 -13.03 -8.32
N ARG A 201 -7.46 -12.38 -7.30
CA ARG A 201 -7.94 -13.01 -6.06
C ARG A 201 -9.45 -13.26 -6.04
N ARG A 202 -10.15 -12.93 -7.12
CA ARG A 202 -11.63 -13.00 -7.21
C ARG A 202 -12.37 -12.14 -6.18
N LEU A 203 -11.77 -11.01 -5.80
CA LEU A 203 -12.30 -10.03 -4.84
C LEU A 203 -12.89 -8.78 -5.53
N LEU A 204 -13.21 -8.85 -6.83
CA LEU A 204 -13.90 -7.74 -7.51
C LEU A 204 -15.41 -7.71 -7.19
N TYR A 205 -16.00 -8.89 -7.05
CA TYR A 205 -17.43 -9.09 -6.85
C TYR A 205 -17.64 -10.09 -5.71
N PRO A 206 -18.75 -10.02 -4.97
CA PRO A 206 -19.09 -11.06 -4.02
C PRO A 206 -19.15 -12.40 -4.75
N GLU A 207 -18.72 -13.48 -4.11
CA GLU A 207 -19.05 -14.81 -4.63
C GLU A 207 -20.56 -14.87 -4.82
N ARG A 208 -21.01 -15.24 -6.03
CA ARG A 208 -22.44 -15.50 -6.22
C ARG A 208 -22.77 -16.61 -5.23
N SER A 209 -23.61 -16.32 -4.24
CA SER A 209 -24.25 -17.35 -3.43
C SER A 209 -24.72 -18.42 -4.42
N GLN A 210 -24.10 -19.59 -4.40
CA GLN A 210 -24.62 -20.73 -5.13
C GLN A 210 -26.04 -20.90 -4.60
N GLN A 211 -27.01 -20.64 -5.47
CA GLN A 211 -28.44 -20.77 -5.17
C GLN A 211 -28.74 -22.19 -4.70
#